data_AF-A0A957IPP1-F1
#
_entry.id   AF-A0A957IPP1-F1
#
_cell.length_a   1.000
_cell.length_b   1.000
_cell.length_c   1.000
_cell.angle_alpha   90.00
_cell.angle_beta   90.00
_cell.angle_gamma   90.00
#
_symmetry.space_group_name_H-M   'P 1'
#
loop_
_entity.id
_entity.type
_entity.pdbx_description
1 polymer ?
#
loop_
_entity_poly.entity_id
_entity_poly.type
_entity_poly.pdbx_seq_one_letter_code
_entity_poly.pdbx_strand_id
1 'polypeptide(L)' 'MNETNISKTLARHIIETLGSFGTPPARGVQYFNEGNQSLLHALDEFYLSSYLQDGGAAYKMVIGDYGSGKSHFLYCLRD' A
#
# COMPACT_ATOMS: atom_id res chain seq x y z
N MET A 1 8.78 -14.59 7.17
CA MET A 1 7.44 -15.14 6.92
C MET A 1 6.58 -14.74 8.11
N ASN A 2 5.89 -13.60 8.05
CA ASN A 2 4.94 -13.23 9.10
C ASN A 2 3.59 -13.89 8.78
N GLU A 3 3.04 -14.63 9.74
CA GLU A 3 1.71 -15.22 9.61
C GLU A 3 0.66 -14.10 9.46
N THR A 4 0.05 -14.03 8.28
CA THR A 4 -0.99 -13.08 7.96
C THR A 4 -2.30 -13.46 8.66
N ASN A 5 -2.43 -13.12 9.94
CA ASN A 5 -3.61 -13.43 10.74
C ASN A 5 -4.75 -12.42 10.42
N ILE A 6 -5.31 -12.52 9.21
CA ILE A 6 -6.48 -11.75 8.78
C ILE A 6 -7.75 -12.58 8.93
N SER A 7 -8.86 -11.93 9.30
CA SER A 7 -10.15 -12.61 9.37
C SER A 7 -10.59 -13.05 7.97
N LYS A 8 -11.23 -14.23 7.87
CA LYS A 8 -11.79 -14.72 6.59
C LYS A 8 -12.76 -13.71 5.97
N THR A 9 -13.50 -12.98 6.81
CA THR A 9 -14.42 -11.93 6.37
C THR A 9 -13.68 -10.77 5.69
N LEU A 10 -12.58 -10.30 6.29
CA LEU A 10 -11.75 -9.25 5.69
C LEU A 10 -11.09 -9.73 4.39
N ALA A 11 -10.52 -10.94 4.38
CA ALA A 11 -9.92 -11.53 3.19
C ALA A 11 -10.92 -11.62 2.03
N ARG A 12 -12.14 -12.11 2.29
CA ARG A 12 -13.21 -12.17 1.29
C ARG A 12 -13.57 -10.78 0.77
N HIS A 13 -13.76 -9.82 1.67
CA HIS A 13 -14.09 -8.45 1.28
C HIS A 13 -13.04 -7.83 0.37
N ILE A 14 -11.75 -8.05 0.65
CA ILE A 14 -10.64 -7.57 -0.19
C ILE A 14 -10.75 -8.17 -1.61
N ILE A 15 -10.88 -9.50 -1.70
CA ILE A 15 -10.95 -10.22 -2.97
C ILE A 15 -12.18 -9.77 -3.79
N GLU A 16 -13.36 -9.71 -3.17
CA GLU A 16 -14.61 -9.34 -3.85
C GLU A 16 -14.58 -7.90 -4.36
N THR A 17 -14.06 -6.97 -3.55
CA THR A 17 -13.98 -5.56 -3.93
C THR A 17 -13.02 -5.35 -5.10
N LEU A 18 -11.82 -5.93 -5.03
CA LEU A 18 -10.83 -5.84 -6.10
C LEU A 18 -11.31 -6.54 -7.37
N GLY A 19 -11.90 -7.73 -7.26
CA GLY A 19 -12.39 -8.50 -8.39
C GLY A 19 -13.59 -7.85 -9.10
N SER A 20 -14.44 -7.14 -8.36
CA SER A 20 -15.68 -6.56 -8.89
C SER A 20 -15.49 -5.16 -9.46
N PHE A 21 -14.69 -4.31 -8.80
CA PHE A 21 -14.60 -2.88 -9.13
C PHE A 21 -13.22 -2.48 -9.67
N GLY A 22 -12.20 -3.34 -9.55
CA GLY A 22 -10.82 -3.02 -9.92
C GLY A 22 -10.19 -1.93 -9.04
N THR A 23 -10.91 -1.45 -8.01
CA THR A 23 -10.47 -0.41 -7.09
C THR A 23 -10.10 -1.02 -5.74
N PRO A 24 -8.98 -0.61 -5.14
CA PRO A 24 -8.56 -1.14 -3.86
C PRO A 24 -9.54 -0.75 -2.74
N PRO A 25 -9.85 -1.66 -1.80
CA PRO A 25 -10.61 -1.32 -0.61
C PRO A 25 -9.82 -0.33 0.25
N ALA A 26 -10.54 0.45 1.07
CA ALA A 26 -9.92 1.48 1.89
C ALA A 26 -8.97 0.94 2.97
N ARG A 27 -9.05 -0.35 3.35
CA ARG A 27 -8.14 -1.01 4.31
C ARG A 27 -7.88 -2.44 3.87
N GLY A 28 -6.75 -3.00 4.31
CA GLY A 28 -6.41 -4.41 4.10
C GLY A 28 -5.81 -4.70 2.72
N VAL A 29 -5.60 -3.68 1.90
CA VAL A 29 -5.03 -3.83 0.57
C VAL A 29 -3.56 -4.26 0.59
N GLN A 30 -2.82 -3.97 1.68
CA GLN A 30 -1.46 -4.44 1.92
C GLN A 30 -1.34 -5.97 1.94
N TYR A 31 -2.45 -6.68 2.23
CA TYR A 31 -2.51 -8.14 2.17
C TYR A 31 -2.69 -8.69 0.75
N PHE A 32 -2.95 -7.82 -0.22
CA PHE A 32 -3.07 -8.12 -1.64
C PHE A 32 -2.11 -7.26 -2.46
N ASN A 33 -0.90 -7.07 -1.96
CA ASN A 33 0.09 -6.19 -2.58
C ASN A 33 1.34 -6.99 -2.97
N GLU A 34 1.79 -6.86 -4.21
CA GLU A 34 2.97 -7.55 -4.74
C GLU A 34 3.72 -6.65 -5.71
N GLY A 35 5.06 -6.77 -5.75
CA GLY A 35 5.93 -6.11 -6.72
C GLY A 35 6.34 -4.66 -6.40
N ASN A 36 5.87 -4.06 -5.30
CA ASN A 36 6.26 -2.71 -4.89
C ASN A 36 6.84 -2.62 -3.46
N GLN A 37 7.07 -3.76 -2.80
CA GLN A 37 7.58 -3.85 -1.44
C GLN A 37 8.92 -3.13 -1.28
N SER A 38 9.81 -3.21 -2.27
CA SER A 38 11.10 -2.52 -2.24
C SER A 38 10.96 -0.99 -2.23
N LEU A 39 9.97 -0.45 -2.95
CA LEU A 39 9.69 0.98 -2.96
C LEU A 39 9.09 1.44 -1.64
N LEU A 40 8.15 0.68 -1.09
CA LEU A 40 7.56 0.96 0.23
C LEU A 40 8.62 0.94 1.32
N HIS A 41 9.49 -0.08 1.32
CA HIS A 41 10.59 -0.20 2.27
C HIS A 41 11.57 0.98 2.17
N ALA A 42 11.95 1.40 0.96
CA ALA A 42 12.84 2.54 0.79
C ALA A 42 12.21 3.85 1.28
N LEU A 43 10.91 4.04 1.06
CA LEU A 43 10.20 5.21 1.60
C LEU A 43 10.15 5.18 3.13
N ASP A 44 9.91 4.01 3.72
CA ASP A 44 9.91 3.85 5.17
C ASP A 44 11.29 4.18 5.75
N GLU A 45 12.33 3.46 5.32
CA GLU A 45 13.70 3.54 5.82
C GLU A 45 14.32 4.94 5.68
N PHE A 46 14.21 5.54 4.50
CA PHE A 46 14.93 6.78 4.18
C PHE A 46 14.11 8.05 4.41
N TYR A 47 12.78 7.95 4.55
CA TYR A 47 11.92 9.12 4.72
C TYR A 47 11.05 9.04 5.98
N LEU A 48 10.16 8.05 6.08
CA LEU A 48 9.14 8.04 7.13
C LEU A 48 9.73 7.80 8.53
N SER A 49 10.68 6.87 8.65
CA SER A 49 11.29 6.48 9.93
C SER A 49 12.52 7.33 10.31
N SER A 50 12.99 8.21 9.41
CA SER A 50 14.20 9.00 9.61
C SER A 50 14.00 10.47 9.21
N TYR A 51 14.24 10.82 7.95
CA TYR A 51 14.31 12.20 7.46
C TYR A 51 13.12 13.08 7.86
N LEU A 52 11.89 12.56 7.84
CA LEU A 52 10.70 13.31 8.24
C LEU A 52 10.60 13.46 9.77
N GLN A 53 11.02 12.47 10.55
CA GLN A 53 11.07 12.57 12.01
C GLN A 53 12.10 13.61 12.48
N ASP A 54 13.17 13.79 11.70
CA ASP A 54 14.22 14.78 11.95
C ASP A 54 13.81 16.23 11.53
N GLY A 55 12.55 16.44 11.16
CA GLY A 55 12.01 17.75 10.76
C GLY A 55 12.20 18.09 9.28
N GLY A 56 12.65 17.12 8.45
CA GLY A 56 12.71 17.25 7.01
C GLY A 56 11.32 17.28 6.36
N ALA A 57 11.25 17.75 5.12
CA ALA A 57 10.04 17.75 4.32
C ALA A 57 10.35 17.30 2.89
N ALA A 58 9.54 16.40 2.35
CA ALA A 58 9.71 15.88 1.00
C ALA A 58 8.36 15.78 0.27
N TYR A 59 8.38 16.06 -1.02
CA TYR A 59 7.28 15.81 -1.94
C TYR A 59 7.67 14.71 -2.92
N LYS A 60 6.78 13.72 -3.12
CA LYS A 60 6.95 12.62 -4.08
C LYS A 60 5.68 12.52 -4.93
N MET A 61 5.85 12.37 -6.24
CA MET A 61 4.74 12.24 -7.18
C MET A 61 4.70 10.82 -7.74
N VAL A 62 3.55 10.16 -7.63
CA VAL A 62 3.30 8.83 -8.20
C VAL A 62 2.64 8.99 -9.57
N ILE A 63 3.30 8.54 -10.63
CA ILE A 63 2.86 8.68 -12.02
C ILE A 63 2.66 7.29 -12.63
N GLY A 64 1.65 7.15 -13.48
CA GLY A 64 1.34 5.91 -14.19
C GLY A 64 -0.06 5.94 -14.81
N ASP A 65 -0.33 5.00 -15.70
CA ASP A 65 -1.59 4.93 -16.46
C ASP A 65 -2.81 4.58 -15.60
N TYR A 66 -4.02 4.75 -16.13
CA TYR A 66 -5.24 4.29 -15.46
C TYR A 66 -5.16 2.79 -15.17
N GLY A 67 -5.52 2.37 -13.96
CA GLY A 67 -5.42 0.98 -13.53
C GLY A 67 -4.01 0.50 -13.15
N SER A 68 -2.97 1.34 -13.23
CA SER A 68 -1.58 0.95 -12.91
C SER A 68 -1.28 0.75 -11.41
N GLY A 69 -2.32 0.71 -10.54
CA GLY A 69 -2.14 0.50 -9.11
C GLY A 69 -1.72 1.71 -8.28
N LYS A 70 -1.79 2.95 -8.80
CA LYS A 70 -1.40 4.17 -8.04
C LYS A 70 -2.14 4.32 -6.70
N SER A 71 -3.48 4.23 -6.72
CA SER A 71 -4.29 4.32 -5.49
C SER A 71 -4.01 3.15 -4.54
N HIS A 72 -3.74 1.97 -5.10
CA HIS A 72 -3.39 0.78 -4.33
C HIS A 72 -2.07 1.01 -3.58
N PHE A 73 -1.04 1.48 -4.27
CA PHE A 73 0.25 1.82 -3.69
C PHE A 73 0.12 2.88 -2.58
N LEU A 74 -0.63 3.95 -2.81
CA LEU A 74 -0.84 5.00 -1.80
C LEU A 74 -1.57 4.49 -0.55
N TYR A 75 -2.47 3.51 -0.69
CA TYR A 75 -3.11 2.86 0.45
C TYR A 75 -2.13 1.94 1.20
N CYS A 76 -1.26 1.23 0.48
CA CYS A 76 -0.19 0.45 1.11
C CYS A 76 0.85 1.32 1.83
N LEU A 77 1.13 2.53 1.34
CA LEU A 77 2.08 3.46 1.99
C LEU A 77 1.53 4.04 3.30
N ARG A 78 0.20 4.10 3.43
CA ARG A 78 -0.47 4.64 4.62
C ARG A 78 -0.52 3.62 5.77
N ASP A 79 -0.60 2.34 5.44
CA ASP A 79 -0.83 1.23 6.38
C ASP A 79 0.50 0.56 6.79
#